data_AF-A0A7C3UFD0-F1
#
_entry.id   AF-A0A7C3UFD0-F1
#
_cell.length_a   1.000
_cell.length_b   1.000
_cell.length_c   1.000
_cell.angle_alpha   90.00
_cell.angle_beta   90.00
_cell.angle_gamma   90.00
#
_symmetry.space_group_name_H-M   'P 1'
#
loop_
_entity.id
_entity.type
_entity.pdbx_description
1 polymer ?
#
loop_
_entity_poly.entity_id
_entity_poly.type
_entity_poly.pdbx_seq_one_letter_code
_entity_poly.pdbx_strand_id
1 'polypeptide(L)'
;RRTPPPSLLVVEVPLLFETGFADAFDYTMLVTAPPEVRRRRLSAKLTDSEFARRLAQQMPEEEKAARADFVFHNTGSRRALREFVREVMARILAGEAPRRR
;
A
#
# COMPACT_ATOMS: atom_id res chain seq x y z
N ARG A 1 -2.06 -31.70 -14.76
CA ARG A 1 -0.77 -30.97 -14.78
C ARG A 1 -0.88 -29.83 -13.76
N ARG A 2 0.02 -29.73 -12.76
CA ARG A 2 0.04 -28.58 -11.85
C ARG A 2 0.62 -27.38 -12.58
N THR A 3 -0.08 -26.25 -12.58
CA THR A 3 0.46 -24.96 -13.02
C THR A 3 1.65 -24.61 -12.11
N PRO A 4 2.78 -24.14 -12.64
CA PRO A 4 3.86 -23.63 -11.79
C PRO A 4 3.31 -22.47 -10.93
N PRO A 5 3.83 -22.29 -9.71
CA PRO A 5 3.42 -21.18 -8.86
C PRO A 5 3.73 -19.84 -9.54
N PRO A 6 2.93 -18.78 -9.28
CA PRO A 6 3.22 -17.47 -9.82
C PRO A 6 4.55 -16.93 -9.26
N SER A 7 5.27 -16.17 -10.07
CA SER A 7 6.53 -15.54 -9.66
C SER A 7 6.35 -14.42 -8.62
N LEU A 8 5.13 -13.90 -8.47
CA LEU A 8 4.79 -12.85 -7.52
C LEU A 8 3.31 -12.93 -7.13
N LEU A 9 3.02 -12.78 -5.84
CA LEU A 9 1.69 -12.70 -5.26
C LEU A 9 1.51 -11.30 -4.64
N VAL A 10 0.37 -10.67 -4.88
CA VAL A 10 0.01 -9.37 -4.28
C VAL A 10 -1.23 -9.57 -3.43
N VAL A 11 -1.17 -9.12 -2.17
CA VAL A 11 -2.26 -9.26 -1.20
C VAL A 11 -2.60 -7.87 -0.66
N GLU A 12 -3.87 -7.47 -0.78
CA GLU A 12 -4.36 -6.20 -0.22
C GLU A 12 -4.79 -6.41 1.24
N VAL A 13 -4.14 -5.71 2.17
CA VAL A 13 -4.39 -5.85 3.62
C VAL A 13 -4.59 -4.46 4.25
N PRO A 14 -5.83 -4.06 4.59
CA PRO A 14 -6.11 -2.69 5.08
C PRO A 14 -5.40 -2.28 6.39
N LEU A 15 -5.12 -3.23 7.28
CA LEU A 15 -4.53 -2.99 8.61
C LEU A 15 -3.16 -3.67 8.77
N LEU A 16 -2.42 -3.81 7.67
CA LEU A 16 -1.18 -4.60 7.61
C LEU A 16 -0.18 -4.25 8.72
N PHE A 17 0.03 -2.96 8.96
CA PHE A 17 1.01 -2.48 9.93
C PHE A 17 0.46 -2.48 11.35
N GLU A 18 -0.83 -2.16 11.52
CA GLU A 18 -1.53 -2.13 12.80
C GLU A 18 -1.58 -3.51 13.46
N THR A 19 -1.72 -4.57 12.66
CA THR A 19 -1.77 -5.95 13.17
C THR A 19 -0.39 -6.60 13.30
N GLY A 20 0.69 -5.90 12.94
CA GLY A 20 2.04 -6.46 12.93
C GLY A 20 2.25 -7.55 11.88
N PHE A 21 1.39 -7.64 10.87
CA PHE A 21 1.42 -8.72 9.87
C PHE A 21 2.35 -8.43 8.69
N ALA A 22 3.04 -7.29 8.69
CA ALA A 22 3.99 -6.89 7.66
C ALA A 22 5.13 -7.91 7.46
N ASP A 23 5.57 -8.57 8.53
CA ASP A 23 6.68 -9.52 8.50
C ASP A 23 6.31 -10.86 7.83
N ALA A 24 5.03 -11.08 7.53
CA ALA A 24 4.59 -12.22 6.73
C ALA A 24 4.85 -12.07 5.22
N PHE A 25 5.40 -10.92 4.78
CA PHE A 25 5.61 -10.58 3.38
C PHE A 25 7.08 -10.21 3.11
N ASP A 26 7.60 -10.63 1.95
CA ASP A 26 8.95 -10.25 1.51
C ASP A 26 9.11 -8.73 1.29
N TYR A 27 8.01 -8.09 0.86
CA TYR A 27 7.94 -6.67 0.53
C TYR A 27 6.56 -6.10 0.88
N THR A 28 6.55 -4.82 1.23
CA THR A 28 5.35 -4.05 1.55
C THR A 28 5.27 -2.80 0.67
N MET A 29 4.07 -2.50 0.18
CA MET A 29 3.79 -1.30 -0.61
C MET A 29 2.65 -0.50 0.03
N LEU A 30 2.92 0.75 0.34
CA LEU A 30 1.91 1.71 0.79
C LEU A 30 1.51 2.63 -0.35
N VAL A 31 0.22 2.66 -0.67
CA VAL A 31 -0.36 3.68 -1.55
C VAL A 31 -1.13 4.67 -0.67
N THR A 32 -0.59 5.86 -0.51
CA THR A 32 -1.14 6.89 0.39
C THR A 32 -1.51 8.17 -0.36
N ALA A 33 -2.22 9.08 0.29
CA ALA A 33 -2.46 10.45 -0.19
C ALA A 33 -2.74 11.37 1.01
N PRO A 34 -2.57 12.70 0.86
CA PRO A 34 -2.90 13.65 1.91
C PRO A 34 -4.32 13.44 2.46
N PRO A 35 -4.56 13.62 3.78
CA PRO A 35 -5.85 13.38 4.42
C PRO A 35 -7.02 14.07 3.72
N GLU A 36 -6.82 15.29 3.23
CA GLU A 36 -7.81 16.12 2.55
C GLU A 36 -8.23 15.48 1.21
N VAL A 37 -7.24 14.92 0.49
CA VAL A 37 -7.48 14.21 -0.77
C VAL A 37 -8.22 12.90 -0.51
N ARG A 38 -7.85 12.15 0.54
CA ARG A 38 -8.55 10.91 0.94
C ARG A 38 -9.99 11.19 1.35
N ARG A 39 -10.21 12.21 2.19
CA ARG A 39 -11.55 12.64 2.62
C ARG A 39 -12.41 13.01 1.43
N ARG A 40 -11.91 13.85 0.51
CA ARG A 40 -12.65 14.23 -0.70
C ARG A 40 -13.01 13.04 -1.60
N ARG A 41 -12.14 12.02 -1.70
CA ARG A 41 -12.41 10.81 -2.50
C ARG A 41 -13.43 9.89 -1.82
N LEU A 42 -13.48 9.90 -0.49
CA LEU A 42 -14.36 9.05 0.30
C LEU A 42 -15.67 9.73 0.71
N SER A 43 -15.79 11.05 0.59
CA SER A 43 -16.99 11.80 0.99
C SER A 43 -18.23 11.41 0.18
N ALA A 44 -18.05 10.88 -1.04
CA ALA A 44 -19.15 10.32 -1.83
C ALA A 44 -19.57 8.91 -1.37
N LYS A 45 -18.84 8.29 -0.44
CA LYS A 45 -19.00 6.89 -0.02
C LYS A 45 -19.18 6.72 1.49
N LEU A 46 -18.78 7.70 2.29
CA LEU A 46 -18.78 7.66 3.74
C LEU A 46 -19.22 9.01 4.29
N THR A 47 -19.93 8.97 5.41
CA THR A 47 -20.18 10.16 6.24
C THR A 47 -18.88 10.63 6.91
N ASP A 48 -18.85 11.90 7.34
CA ASP A 48 -17.68 12.46 8.04
C ASP A 48 -17.36 11.70 9.34
N SER A 49 -18.37 11.23 10.07
CA SER A 49 -18.19 10.46 11.30
C SER A 49 -17.61 9.07 11.04
N GLU A 50 -18.03 8.40 9.96
CA GLU A 50 -17.45 7.12 9.54
C GLU A 50 -16.01 7.27 9.07
N PHE A 51 -15.71 8.33 8.33
CA PHE A 51 -14.34 8.64 7.92
C PHE A 51 -13.45 8.89 9.14
N ALA A 52 -13.89 9.72 10.09
CA ALA A 52 -13.17 9.99 11.33
C ALA A 52 -12.95 8.72 12.16
N ARG A 53 -13.97 7.86 12.30
CA ARG A 53 -13.86 6.60 13.02
C ARG A 53 -12.82 5.66 12.38
N ARG A 54 -12.82 5.55 11.04
CA ARG A 54 -11.84 4.71 10.33
C ARG A 54 -10.43 5.27 10.46
N LEU A 55 -10.28 6.59 10.37
CA LEU A 55 -8.99 7.25 10.51
C LEU A 55 -8.42 7.04 11.92
N ALA A 56 -9.25 7.13 12.96
CA ALA A 56 -8.85 6.93 14.35
C ALA A 56 -8.41 5.49 14.68
N GLN A 57 -8.80 4.51 13.87
CA GLN A 57 -8.41 3.10 14.03
C GLN A 57 -7.13 2.75 13.25
N GLN A 58 -6.61 3.67 12.46
CA GLN A 58 -5.44 3.45 11.63
C GLN A 58 -4.20 4.09 12.25
N MET A 59 -3.06 3.43 12.03
CA MET A 59 -1.76 4.02 12.30
C MET A 59 -1.56 5.29 11.44
N PRO A 60 -0.87 6.33 11.96
CA PRO A 60 -0.52 7.52 11.18
C PRO A 60 0.15 7.17 9.86
N GLU A 61 -0.16 7.90 8.80
CA GLU A 61 0.33 7.62 7.45
C GLU A 61 1.85 7.76 7.37
N GLU A 62 2.42 8.72 8.08
CA GLU A 62 3.86 8.94 8.18
C GLU A 62 4.56 7.72 8.81
N GLU A 63 3.92 7.13 9.82
CA GLU A 63 4.44 5.94 10.48
C GLU A 63 4.31 4.70 9.58
N LYS A 64 3.20 4.54 8.85
CA LYS A 64 3.06 3.49 7.83
C LYS A 64 4.11 3.65 6.73
N ALA A 65 4.36 4.88 6.27
CA ALA A 65 5.31 5.16 5.22
C ALA A 65 6.74 4.82 5.66
N ALA A 66 7.11 5.15 6.90
CA ALA A 66 8.40 4.77 7.48
C ALA A 66 8.56 3.24 7.61
N ARG A 67 7.45 2.52 7.76
CA ARG A 67 7.40 1.05 7.86
C ARG A 67 7.19 0.35 6.53
N ALA A 68 7.03 1.04 5.39
CA ALA A 68 6.81 0.39 4.09
C ALA A 68 8.10 0.37 3.27
N ASP A 69 8.30 -0.69 2.48
CA ASP A 69 9.48 -0.78 1.60
C ASP A 69 9.33 0.10 0.36
N PHE A 70 8.09 0.25 -0.11
CA PHE A 70 7.72 1.10 -1.23
C PHE A 70 6.56 2.00 -0.84
N VAL A 71 6.69 3.30 -1.09
CA VAL A 71 5.62 4.29 -0.80
C VAL A 71 5.27 5.05 -2.07
N PHE A 72 3.98 5.12 -2.38
CA PHE A 72 3.46 5.94 -3.47
C PHE A 72 2.47 6.97 -2.94
N HIS A 73 2.78 8.26 -3.15
CA HIS A 73 1.87 9.36 -2.89
C HIS A 73 0.93 9.58 -4.08
N ASN A 74 -0.29 9.08 -3.98
CA ASN A 74 -1.34 9.09 -5.00
C ASN A 74 -2.06 10.45 -5.12
N THR A 75 -1.27 11.51 -5.33
CA THR A 75 -1.72 12.88 -5.62
C THR A 75 -1.83 13.15 -7.12
N GLY A 76 -1.12 12.37 -7.95
CA GLY A 76 -1.06 12.51 -9.40
C GLY A 76 -2.06 11.65 -10.18
N SER A 77 -1.66 11.24 -11.39
CA SER A 77 -2.50 10.49 -12.32
C SER A 77 -2.45 8.97 -12.09
N ARG A 78 -3.48 8.26 -12.54
CA ARG A 78 -3.46 6.77 -12.60
C ARG A 78 -2.31 6.23 -13.46
N ARG A 79 -1.81 7.01 -14.43
CA ARG A 79 -0.66 6.64 -15.24
C ARG A 79 0.61 6.59 -14.39
N ALA A 80 0.84 7.60 -13.56
CA ALA A 80 1.98 7.62 -12.63
C ALA A 80 1.95 6.44 -11.66
N LEU A 81 0.78 6.10 -11.11
CA LEU A 81 0.63 4.90 -10.26
C LEU A 81 1.00 3.62 -11.01
N ARG A 82 0.54 3.46 -12.26
CA ARG A 82 0.86 2.27 -13.06
C ARG A 82 2.34 2.18 -13.39
N GLU A 83 2.98 3.30 -13.71
CA GLU A 83 4.42 3.36 -13.99
C GLU A 83 5.22 2.96 -12.74
N PHE A 84 4.89 3.54 -11.59
CA PHE A 84 5.49 3.17 -10.30
C PHE A 84 5.34 1.69 -9.98
N VAL A 85 4.13 1.14 -10.08
CA VAL A 85 3.89 -0.29 -9.78
C VAL A 85 4.69 -1.18 -10.73
N ARG A 86 4.77 -0.85 -12.04
CA ARG A 86 5.58 -1.64 -12.98
C ARG A 86 7.05 -1.65 -12.60
N GLU A 87 7.60 -0.50 -12.22
CA GLU A 87 9.00 -0.38 -11.82
C GLU A 87 9.31 -1.21 -10.57
N VAL A 88 8.47 -1.11 -9.54
CA VAL A 88 8.63 -1.88 -8.30
C VAL A 88 8.56 -3.39 -8.58
N MET A 89 7.57 -3.82 -9.35
CA MET A 89 7.39 -5.23 -9.71
C MET A 89 8.58 -5.77 -10.51
N ALA A 90 9.12 -4.98 -11.45
CA ALA A 90 10.30 -5.36 -12.22
C ALA A 90 11.52 -5.54 -11.33
N ARG A 91 11.76 -4.61 -10.38
CA ARG A 91 12.88 -4.70 -9.42
C ARG A 91 12.75 -5.92 -8.50
N ILE A 92 11.54 -6.23 -8.03
CA ILE A 92 11.28 -7.42 -7.21
C ILE A 92 11.58 -8.70 -8.01
N LEU A 93 11.07 -8.80 -9.24
CA LEU A 93 11.26 -9.97 -10.09
C LEU A 93 12.73 -10.15 -10.54
N ALA A 94 13.48 -9.05 -10.66
CA ALA A 94 14.92 -9.08 -10.95
C ALA A 94 15.78 -9.40 -9.71
N GLY A 95 15.21 -9.39 -8.49
CA GLY A 95 15.96 -9.59 -7.25
C GLY A 95 16.80 -8.38 -6.83
N GLU A 96 16.49 -7.20 -7.35
CA GLU A 96 17.21 -5.94 -7.11
C GLU A 96 16.62 -5.12 -5.95
N ALA A 97 15.50 -5.58 -5.39
CA ALA A 97 14.87 -4.98 -4.22
C ALA A 97 15.43 -5.63 -2.93
N PRO A 98 15.83 -4.84 -1.91
CA PRO A 98 16.24 -5.40 -0.63
C PRO A 98 15.02 -6.06 0.05
N ARG A 99 15.16 -7.34 0.40
CA ARG A 99 14.14 -8.07 1.16
C ARG A 99 14.15 -7.65 2.62
N ARG A 100 12.97 -7.65 3.25
CA ARG A 100 12.87 -7.70 4.71
C ARG A 100 13.48 -9.00 5.21
N ARG A 101 14.28 -8.91 6.28
CA ARG A 101 14.88 -10.07 6.96
C ARG A 101 13.92 -10.67 7.96
#